data_AF-H5SRG7-F1
#
_entry.id   AF-H5SRG7-F1
#
_cell.length_a   1.000
_cell.length_b   1.000
_cell.length_c   1.000
_cell.angle_alpha   90.00
_cell.angle_beta   90.00
_cell.angle_gamma   90.00
#
_symmetry.space_group_name_H-M   'P 1'
#
loop_
_entity.id
_entity.type
_entity.pdbx_description
1 polymer ?
#
loop_
_entity_poly.entity_id
_entity_poly.type
_entity_poly.pdbx_seq_one_letter_code
_entity_poly.pdbx_strand_id
1 'polypeptide(L)'
;MQTRVLLVGIGALVIVGIVIGWTIYEASADPLRGIETVAIEPIENVPDFVQEGVLGQLTVKFGDRGIRIDAANPDAVIHIDVSKLELNESGFYLVASLEIKKKTGERRKMVFTLSIDKNGINAELKRA
;
A
#
# COMPACT_ATOMS: atom_id res chain seq x y z
N MET A 1 1.79 -41.87 33.79
CA MET A 1 2.69 -40.94 33.06
C MET A 1 2.28 -40.67 31.60
N GLN A 2 1.30 -41.38 31.04
CA GLN A 2 0.97 -41.33 29.60
C GLN A 2 0.07 -40.14 29.18
N THR A 3 -0.72 -39.58 30.11
CA THR A 3 -1.67 -38.49 29.85
C THR A 3 -1.01 -37.12 29.66
N ARG A 4 0.23 -36.94 30.14
CA ARG A 4 0.94 -35.65 30.07
C ARG A 4 1.54 -35.36 28.69
N VAL A 5 1.86 -36.40 27.91
CA VAL A 5 2.47 -36.23 26.57
C VAL A 5 1.44 -35.78 25.53
N LEU A 6 0.18 -36.21 25.68
CA LEU A 6 -0.92 -35.89 24.75
C LEU A 6 -1.32 -34.41 24.79
N LEU A 7 -1.32 -33.80 25.97
CA LEU A 7 -1.64 -32.37 26.14
C LEU A 7 -0.56 -31.44 25.57
N VAL A 8 0.71 -31.84 25.64
CA VAL A 8 1.84 -31.05 25.11
C VAL A 8 1.86 -31.09 23.58
N GLY A 9 1.54 -32.23 22.96
CA GLY A 9 1.44 -32.37 21.50
C GLY A 9 0.34 -31.53 20.87
N ILE A 10 -0.81 -31.41 21.53
CA ILE A 10 -1.94 -30.57 21.06
C ILE A 10 -1.61 -29.08 21.19
N GLY A 11 -1.00 -28.67 22.30
CA GLY A 11 -0.57 -27.28 22.50
C GLY A 11 0.45 -26.81 21.45
N ALA A 12 1.42 -27.67 21.11
CA ALA A 12 2.42 -27.36 20.08
C ALA A 12 1.79 -27.23 18.67
N LEU A 13 0.85 -28.10 18.31
CA LEU A 13 0.14 -28.03 17.02
C LEU A 13 -0.74 -26.77 16.89
N VAL A 14 -1.38 -26.33 17.98
CA VAL A 14 -2.19 -25.11 17.99
C VAL A 14 -1.32 -23.86 17.80
N ILE A 15 -0.16 -23.78 18.47
CA ILE A 15 0.75 -22.64 18.33
C ILE A 15 1.31 -22.57 16.90
N VAL A 16 1.72 -23.71 16.32
CA VAL A 16 2.20 -23.76 14.94
C VAL A 16 1.09 -23.37 13.95
N GLY A 17 -0.14 -23.83 14.16
CA GLY A 17 -1.29 -23.42 13.36
C GLY A 17 -1.59 -21.91 13.45
N ILE A 18 -1.43 -21.30 14.62
CA ILE A 18 -1.59 -19.85 14.81
C ILE A 18 -0.46 -19.09 14.12
N VAL A 19 0.80 -19.52 14.25
CA VAL A 19 1.95 -18.83 13.63
C VAL A 19 1.90 -18.91 12.10
N ILE A 20 1.54 -20.07 11.55
CA ILE A 20 1.35 -20.23 10.09
C ILE A 20 0.12 -19.46 9.63
N GLY A 21 -0.99 -19.52 10.37
CA GLY A 21 -2.20 -18.75 10.05
C GLY A 21 -1.96 -17.24 10.05
N TRP A 22 -1.14 -16.74 10.98
CA TRP A 22 -0.84 -15.32 11.12
C TRP A 22 0.10 -14.82 10.01
N THR A 23 1.14 -15.60 9.67
CA THR A 23 2.05 -15.26 8.56
C THR A 23 1.34 -15.27 7.19
N ILE A 24 0.40 -16.19 6.97
CA ILE A 24 -0.43 -16.20 5.75
C ILE A 24 -1.40 -15.01 5.73
N TYR A 25 -1.99 -14.66 6.87
CA TYR A 25 -2.90 -13.51 6.98
C TYR A 25 -2.18 -12.18 6.72
N GLU A 26 -1.00 -11.96 7.29
CA GLU A 26 -0.19 -10.76 7.04
C GLU A 26 0.24 -10.66 5.57
N ALA A 27 0.67 -11.77 4.97
CA ALA A 27 1.02 -11.78 3.57
C ALA A 27 -0.21 -11.61 2.65
N SER A 28 -1.42 -12.05 3.04
CA SER A 28 -2.66 -11.77 2.30
C SER A 28 -3.21 -10.36 2.53
N ALA A 29 -2.61 -9.60 3.45
CA ALA A 29 -3.07 -8.28 3.82
C ALA A 29 -2.34 -7.14 3.09
N ASP A 30 -1.27 -7.42 2.33
CA ASP A 30 -0.64 -6.40 1.47
C ASP A 30 -1.56 -6.08 0.28
N PRO A 31 -2.09 -4.86 0.19
CA PRO A 31 -2.96 -4.42 -0.91
C PRO A 31 -2.34 -4.60 -2.29
N LEU A 32 -1.01 -4.57 -2.37
CA LEU A 32 -0.24 -4.63 -3.63
C LEU A 32 0.23 -6.04 -3.99
N ARG A 33 -0.10 -7.06 -3.19
CA ARG A 33 0.37 -8.42 -3.46
C ARG A 33 -0.15 -8.95 -4.80
N GLY A 34 0.78 -9.50 -5.57
CA GLY A 34 0.52 -10.13 -6.86
C GLY A 34 0.23 -9.14 -7.98
N ILE A 35 0.58 -7.87 -7.80
CA ILE A 35 0.48 -6.82 -8.81
C ILE A 35 1.87 -6.60 -9.39
N GLU A 36 2.03 -6.68 -10.71
CA GLU A 36 3.28 -6.32 -11.39
C GLU A 36 3.15 -4.99 -12.14
N THR A 37 1.96 -4.70 -12.66
CA THR A 37 1.67 -3.44 -13.37
C THR A 37 0.49 -2.68 -12.76
N VAL A 38 0.62 -1.36 -12.68
CA VAL A 38 -0.46 -0.47 -12.22
C VAL A 38 -0.72 0.65 -13.22
N ALA A 39 -1.98 1.03 -13.36
CA ALA A 39 -2.36 2.30 -13.97
C ALA A 39 -2.79 3.25 -12.85
N ILE A 40 -2.32 4.50 -12.90
CA ILE A 40 -2.70 5.53 -11.93
C ILE A 40 -3.64 6.50 -12.64
N GLU A 41 -4.83 6.69 -12.08
CA GLU A 41 -5.78 7.67 -12.59
C GLU A 41 -5.33 9.10 -12.26
N PRO A 42 -5.67 10.10 -13.10
CA PRO A 42 -5.44 11.50 -12.79
C PRO A 42 -6.10 11.88 -11.47
N ILE A 43 -5.43 12.71 -10.68
CA ILE A 43 -5.97 13.23 -9.43
C ILE A 43 -6.91 14.39 -9.77
N GLU A 44 -8.17 14.29 -9.39
CA GLU A 44 -9.12 15.37 -9.66
C GLU A 44 -8.90 16.57 -8.74
N ASN A 45 -9.14 17.78 -9.25
CA ASN A 45 -9.17 19.03 -8.48
C ASN A 45 -7.86 19.39 -7.75
N VAL A 46 -6.71 18.93 -8.24
CA VAL A 46 -5.39 19.37 -7.74
C VAL A 46 -4.61 20.12 -8.82
N PRO A 47 -3.69 21.03 -8.44
CA PRO A 47 -2.80 21.66 -9.39
C PRO A 47 -1.86 20.66 -10.09
N ASP A 48 -1.48 20.92 -11.34
CA ASP A 48 -0.63 20.03 -12.14
C ASP A 48 0.70 19.67 -11.44
N PHE A 49 1.34 20.65 -10.79
CA PHE A 49 2.60 20.41 -10.07
C PHE A 49 2.44 19.42 -8.90
N VAL A 50 1.26 19.40 -8.27
CA VAL A 50 0.93 18.43 -7.21
C VAL A 50 0.77 17.05 -7.82
N GLN A 51 0.06 16.95 -8.95
CA GLN A 51 -0.11 15.70 -9.67
C GLN A 51 1.23 15.11 -10.11
N GLU A 52 2.10 15.90 -10.73
CA GLU A 52 3.44 15.46 -11.14
C GLU A 52 4.29 15.00 -9.95
N GLY A 53 4.27 15.75 -8.84
CA GLY A 53 5.00 15.38 -7.62
C GLY A 53 4.50 14.07 -7.01
N VAL A 54 3.18 13.90 -6.89
CA VAL A 54 2.57 12.67 -6.37
C VAL A 54 2.87 11.49 -7.28
N LEU A 55 2.69 11.63 -8.59
CA LEU A 55 2.98 10.57 -9.56
C LEU A 55 4.46 10.17 -9.54
N GLY A 56 5.38 11.14 -9.47
CA GLY A 56 6.81 10.87 -9.37
C GLY A 56 7.17 10.05 -8.13
N GLN A 57 6.61 10.41 -6.97
CA GLN A 57 6.88 9.69 -5.72
C GLN A 57 6.20 8.31 -5.67
N LEU A 58 4.98 8.19 -6.19
CA LEU A 58 4.32 6.89 -6.33
C LEU A 58 5.11 5.96 -7.28
N THR A 59 5.63 6.49 -8.38
CA THR A 59 6.49 5.73 -9.31
C THR A 59 7.70 5.15 -8.60
N VAL A 60 8.40 5.96 -7.80
CA VAL A 60 9.55 5.50 -7.01
C VAL A 60 9.12 4.41 -6.01
N LYS A 61 8.06 4.63 -5.25
CA LYS A 61 7.60 3.66 -4.22
C LYS A 61 7.06 2.35 -4.80
N PHE A 62 6.44 2.40 -5.96
CA PHE A 62 6.05 1.19 -6.69
C PHE A 62 7.28 0.49 -7.28
N GLY A 63 8.23 1.26 -7.83
CA GLY A 63 9.51 0.75 -8.31
C GLY A 63 10.32 0.01 -7.23
N ASP A 64 10.39 0.56 -6.01
CA ASP A 64 11.01 -0.08 -4.84
C ASP A 64 10.39 -1.46 -4.50
N ARG A 65 9.13 -1.67 -4.92
CA ARG A 65 8.38 -2.93 -4.75
C ARG A 65 8.36 -3.80 -6.00
N GLY A 66 9.09 -3.43 -7.06
CA GLY A 66 9.11 -4.15 -8.33
C GLY A 66 7.88 -3.95 -9.21
N ILE A 67 7.03 -2.98 -8.90
CA ILE A 67 5.78 -2.69 -9.61
C ILE A 67 6.05 -1.60 -10.66
N ARG A 68 5.58 -1.82 -11.88
CA ARG A 68 5.72 -0.90 -13.02
C ARG A 68 4.43 -0.13 -13.27
N ILE A 69 4.54 1.10 -13.75
CA ILE A 69 3.36 1.84 -14.21
C ILE A 69 3.16 1.52 -15.70
N ASP A 70 2.00 0.96 -16.03
CA ASP A 70 1.58 0.65 -17.40
C ASP A 70 0.09 0.92 -17.56
N ALA A 71 -0.25 1.93 -18.36
CA ALA A 71 -1.64 2.30 -18.64
C ALA A 71 -2.31 1.38 -19.68
N ALA A 72 -1.54 0.64 -20.49
CA ALA A 72 -2.09 -0.16 -21.59
C ALA A 72 -2.63 -1.52 -21.12
N ASN A 73 -1.94 -2.19 -20.19
CA ASN A 73 -2.40 -3.46 -19.61
C ASN A 73 -2.04 -3.59 -18.12
N PRO A 74 -2.73 -2.82 -17.25
CA PRO A 74 -2.49 -2.87 -15.81
C PRO A 74 -3.10 -4.12 -15.15
N ASP A 75 -2.41 -4.66 -14.14
CA ASP A 75 -2.96 -5.65 -13.21
C ASP A 75 -3.89 -4.99 -12.18
N ALA A 76 -3.69 -3.71 -11.90
CA ALA A 76 -4.57 -2.92 -11.06
C ALA A 76 -4.64 -1.45 -11.47
N VAL A 77 -5.80 -0.84 -11.26
CA VAL A 77 -6.02 0.60 -11.43
C VAL A 77 -6.05 1.25 -10.06
N ILE A 78 -5.33 2.36 -9.91
CA ILE A 78 -5.22 3.12 -8.67
C ILE A 78 -5.95 4.44 -8.85
N HIS A 79 -7.01 4.62 -8.06
CA HIS A 79 -7.69 5.89 -7.90
C HIS A 79 -7.12 6.63 -6.68
N ILE A 80 -6.87 7.92 -6.80
CA ILE A 80 -6.26 8.73 -5.75
C ILE A 80 -7.28 9.75 -5.25
N ASP A 81 -7.69 9.60 -3.99
CA ASP A 81 -8.57 10.54 -3.32
C ASP A 81 -7.77 11.35 -2.29
N VAL A 82 -7.60 12.65 -2.54
CA VAL A 82 -6.81 13.53 -1.69
C VAL A 82 -7.64 13.98 -0.50
N SER A 83 -7.34 13.41 0.67
CA SER A 83 -8.04 13.73 1.92
C SER A 83 -7.55 15.03 2.56
N LYS A 84 -6.27 15.38 2.35
CA LYS A 84 -5.67 16.60 2.90
C LYS A 84 -4.58 17.11 1.97
N LEU A 85 -4.61 18.40 1.66
CA LEU A 85 -3.59 19.12 0.91
C LEU A 85 -3.30 20.44 1.63
N GLU A 86 -2.08 20.63 2.09
CA GLU A 86 -1.58 21.86 2.69
C GLU A 86 -0.38 22.35 1.90
N LEU A 87 -0.45 23.59 1.42
CA LEU A 87 0.65 24.28 0.76
C LEU A 87 0.90 25.58 1.53
N ASN A 88 2.10 25.74 2.07
CA ASN A 88 2.50 26.94 2.79
C ASN A 88 3.97 27.28 2.53
N GLU A 89 4.44 28.39 3.10
CA GLU A 89 5.84 28.84 2.96
C GLU A 89 6.86 27.85 3.54
N SER A 90 6.43 26.98 4.45
CA SER A 90 7.28 25.97 5.09
C SER A 90 7.34 24.66 4.31
N GLY A 91 6.47 24.47 3.30
CA GLY A 91 6.49 23.27 2.47
C GLY A 91 5.11 22.83 1.95
N PHE A 92 5.08 21.57 1.54
CA PHE A 92 3.94 20.88 0.98
C PHE A 92 3.64 19.63 1.82
N TYR A 93 2.38 19.42 2.14
CA TYR A 93 1.92 18.22 2.84
C TYR A 93 0.64 17.69 2.19
N LEU A 94 0.65 16.40 1.85
CA LEU A 94 -0.47 15.71 1.22
C LEU A 94 -0.71 14.37 1.90
N VAL A 95 -1.98 14.09 2.17
CA VAL A 95 -2.49 12.78 2.56
C VAL A 95 -3.55 12.39 1.57
N ALA A 96 -3.37 11.24 0.93
CA ALA A 96 -4.32 10.69 -0.03
C ALA A 96 -4.64 9.22 0.28
N SER A 97 -5.88 8.83 0.05
CA SER A 97 -6.29 7.44 0.00
C SER A 97 -6.10 6.92 -1.42
N LEU A 98 -5.34 5.85 -1.58
CA LEU A 98 -5.19 5.11 -2.82
C LEU A 98 -6.19 3.95 -2.82
N GLU A 99 -7.19 4.01 -3.67
CA GLU A 99 -8.08 2.87 -3.93
C GLU A 99 -7.51 2.03 -5.06
N ILE A 100 -7.15 0.79 -4.75
CA ILE A 100 -6.54 -0.15 -5.68
C ILE A 100 -7.62 -1.14 -6.13
N LYS A 101 -7.97 -1.10 -7.41
CA LYS A 101 -8.90 -2.03 -8.04
C LYS A 101 -8.12 -3.01 -8.92
N LYS A 102 -7.98 -4.25 -8.45
CA LYS A 102 -7.30 -5.31 -9.20
C LYS A 102 -8.15 -5.82 -10.36
N LYS A 103 -7.50 -6.37 -11.38
CA LYS A 103 -8.12 -7.04 -12.53
C LYS A 103 -8.97 -8.25 -12.12
N THR A 104 -8.67 -8.85 -10.96
CA THR A 104 -9.48 -9.92 -10.34
C THR A 104 -10.82 -9.43 -9.79
N GLY A 105 -11.06 -8.12 -9.71
CA GLY A 105 -12.24 -7.50 -9.11
C GLY A 105 -12.06 -7.15 -7.62
N GLU A 106 -10.96 -7.58 -6.99
CA GLU A 106 -10.63 -7.23 -5.61
C GLU A 106 -10.36 -5.72 -5.46
N ARG A 107 -10.93 -5.11 -4.41
CA ARG A 107 -10.67 -3.71 -4.05
C ARG A 107 -9.95 -3.63 -2.73
N ARG A 108 -8.89 -2.82 -2.69
CA ARG A 108 -8.10 -2.55 -1.48
C ARG A 108 -7.82 -1.06 -1.36
N LYS A 109 -7.43 -0.64 -0.16
CA LYS A 109 -7.07 0.75 0.13
C LYS A 109 -5.70 0.84 0.75
N MET A 110 -4.99 1.91 0.42
CA MET A 110 -3.74 2.33 1.05
C MET A 110 -3.80 3.82 1.36
N VAL A 111 -2.99 4.26 2.29
CA VAL A 111 -2.77 5.69 2.56
C VAL A 111 -1.40 6.06 2.02
N PHE A 112 -1.40 7.07 1.17
CA PHE A 112 -0.19 7.75 0.71
C PHE A 112 -0.03 9.05 1.47
N THR A 113 1.17 9.28 1.98
CA THR A 113 1.54 10.56 2.61
C THR A 113 2.77 11.10 1.90
N LEU A 114 2.69 12.35 1.46
CA LEU A 114 3.80 13.08 0.85
C LEU A 114 4.02 14.37 1.63
N SER A 115 5.24 14.58 2.09
CA SER A 115 5.69 15.81 2.72
C SER A 115 6.96 16.30 2.04
N ILE A 116 7.00 17.56 1.68
CA ILE A 116 8.17 18.23 1.11
C ILE A 116 8.41 19.46 1.96
N ASP A 117 9.50 19.47 2.71
CA ASP A 117 9.87 20.56 3.58
C ASP A 117 11.39 20.81 3.52
N LYS A 118 11.90 21.68 4.41
CA LYS A 118 13.33 21.97 4.54
C LYS A 118 14.22 20.74 4.85
N ASN A 119 13.64 19.65 5.34
CA ASN A 119 14.32 18.40 5.64
C ASN A 119 14.35 17.46 4.42
N GLY A 120 13.65 17.80 3.34
CA GLY A 120 13.64 17.08 2.07
C GLY A 120 12.27 16.55 1.68
N ILE A 121 12.27 15.51 0.86
CA ILE A 121 11.05 14.82 0.39
C ILE A 121 10.89 13.55 1.22
N ASN A 122 9.77 13.43 1.91
CA ASN A 122 9.35 12.19 2.56
C ASN A 122 8.02 11.72 1.95
N ALA A 123 8.06 10.54 1.36
CA ALA A 123 6.91 9.83 0.80
C ALA A 123 6.74 8.49 1.52
N GLU A 124 5.53 8.19 1.96
CA GLU A 124 5.18 6.95 2.65
C GLU A 124 3.93 6.32 2.05
N LEU A 125 3.95 4.99 1.93
CA LEU A 125 2.82 4.16 1.52
C LEU A 125 2.50 3.21 2.66
N LYS A 126 1.39 3.45 3.33
CA LYS A 126 0.88 2.65 4.44
C LYS A 126 -0.40 1.95 4.05
N ARG A 127 -0.71 0.88 4.78
CA ARG A 127 -2.04 0.29 4.72
C ARG A 127 -3.05 1.28 5.32
N ALA A 128 -4.23 1.38 4.71
CA ALA A 128 -5.34 2.16 5.23
C ALA A 128 -5.99 1.52 6.47
#